data_AF-A0A7G3BMD0-F1
#
_entry.id   AF-A0A7G3BMD0-F1
#
_cell.length_a   1.000
_cell.length_b   1.000
_cell.length_c   1.000
_cell.angle_alpha   90.00
_cell.angle_beta   90.00
_cell.angle_gamma   90.00
#
_symmetry.space_group_name_H-M   'P 1'
#
loop_
_entity.id
_entity.type
_entity.pdbx_description
1 polymer ?
#
loop_
_entity_poly.entity_id
_entity_poly.type
_entity_poly.pdbx_seq_one_letter_code
_entity_poly.pdbx_strand_id
1 'polypeptide(L)'
;MVAFSILCIKATENNKILNTFNEVVTISKENMVQVFDWNVTTNKSTYSGTSLNLEHANKMIALVSAGEVVLEKKIESFYMLNYEAEDNSNRLYFWEVESTYGYAKGFSSSEDDANRMIQLIAKGEIVTSKVIISGVVKGTPRKKARVKK
;
A
#
# COMPACT_ATOMS: atom_id res chain seq x y z
N MET A 1 1.63 -43.17 -48.05
CA MET A 1 0.66 -43.21 -46.93
C MET A 1 1.46 -42.95 -45.66
N VAL A 2 1.43 -41.72 -45.12
CA VAL A 2 2.25 -41.32 -43.97
C VAL A 2 1.33 -41.23 -42.75
N ALA A 3 1.60 -42.05 -41.74
CA ALA A 3 0.81 -42.14 -40.53
C ALA A 3 1.05 -40.93 -39.63
N PHE A 4 0.01 -40.11 -39.42
CA PHE A 4 -0.01 -39.08 -38.39
C PHE A 4 -0.29 -39.73 -37.03
N SER A 5 0.73 -39.78 -36.18
CA SER A 5 0.58 -40.21 -34.79
C SER A 5 0.22 -38.98 -33.96
N ILE A 6 -1.01 -38.92 -33.44
CA ILE A 6 -1.44 -37.89 -32.50
C ILE A 6 -0.93 -38.29 -31.11
N LEU A 7 -0.03 -37.52 -30.52
CA LEU A 7 0.38 -37.69 -29.13
C LEU A 7 -0.77 -37.22 -28.22
N CYS A 8 -1.44 -38.15 -27.53
CA CYS A 8 -2.35 -37.82 -26.44
C CYS A 8 -1.54 -37.27 -25.26
N ILE A 9 -1.51 -35.95 -25.11
CA ILE A 9 -1.01 -35.28 -23.91
C ILE A 9 -2.05 -35.52 -22.81
N LYS A 10 -1.71 -36.30 -21.78
CA LYS A 10 -2.49 -36.30 -20.54
C LYS A 10 -2.17 -35.02 -19.79
N ALA A 11 -3.11 -34.08 -19.78
CA ALA A 11 -3.06 -32.92 -18.90
C ALA A 11 -3.04 -33.44 -17.45
N THR A 12 -1.93 -33.23 -16.76
CA THR A 12 -1.88 -33.42 -15.31
C THR A 12 -2.60 -32.24 -14.69
N GLU A 13 -3.84 -32.44 -14.27
CA GLU A 13 -4.53 -31.50 -13.38
C GLU A 13 -3.79 -31.50 -12.05
N ASN A 14 -2.82 -30.62 -11.92
CA ASN A 14 -2.29 -30.23 -10.62
C ASN A 14 -3.41 -29.48 -9.91
N ASN A 15 -4.26 -30.22 -9.21
CA ASN A 15 -5.20 -29.67 -8.25
C ASN A 15 -4.35 -29.09 -7.10
N LYS A 16 -3.83 -27.87 -7.33
CA LYS A 16 -3.21 -27.08 -6.27
C LYS A 16 -4.35 -26.74 -5.33
N ILE A 17 -4.49 -27.54 -4.30
CA ILE A 17 -5.18 -27.13 -3.08
C ILE A 17 -4.41 -25.90 -2.61
N LEU A 18 -4.91 -24.72 -2.98
CA LEU A 18 -4.54 -23.48 -2.35
C LEU A 18 -5.07 -23.61 -0.93
N ASN A 19 -4.22 -24.07 -0.01
CA ASN A 19 -4.43 -23.86 1.40
C ASN A 19 -4.32 -22.35 1.61
N THR A 20 -5.42 -21.64 1.33
CA THR A 20 -5.61 -20.29 1.82
C THR A 20 -5.71 -20.42 3.33
N PHE A 21 -4.56 -20.29 4.00
CA PHE A 21 -4.54 -19.94 5.40
C PHE A 21 -5.19 -18.57 5.49
N ASN A 22 -6.50 -18.55 5.76
CA ASN A 22 -7.16 -17.37 6.27
C ASN A 22 -6.68 -17.21 7.72
N GLU A 23 -5.45 -16.73 7.90
CA GLU A 23 -5.11 -16.11 9.18
C GLU A 23 -6.05 -14.92 9.31
N VAL A 24 -7.06 -15.07 10.17
CA VAL A 24 -7.86 -13.94 10.63
C VAL A 24 -6.92 -13.14 11.52
N VAL A 25 -6.09 -12.29 10.91
CA VAL A 25 -5.28 -11.31 11.63
C VAL A 25 -6.28 -10.47 12.42
N THR A 26 -6.25 -10.62 13.74
CA THR A 26 -7.09 -9.82 14.62
C THR A 26 -6.54 -8.40 14.57
N ILE A 27 -7.16 -7.55 13.75
CA ILE A 27 -6.81 -6.14 13.62
C ILE A 27 -7.12 -5.48 14.96
N SER A 28 -6.07 -5.04 15.66
CA SER A 28 -6.14 -4.26 16.88
C SER A 28 -5.39 -2.95 16.71
N LYS A 29 -5.66 -1.98 17.60
CA LYS A 29 -5.00 -0.67 17.57
C LYS A 29 -3.47 -0.77 17.70
N GLU A 30 -2.98 -1.85 18.30
CA GLU A 30 -1.55 -2.14 18.50
C GLU A 30 -0.82 -2.48 17.19
N ASN A 31 -1.56 -3.01 16.21
CA ASN A 31 -1.04 -3.39 14.90
C ASN A 31 -1.07 -2.22 13.90
N MET A 32 -1.53 -1.04 14.33
CA MET A 32 -1.59 0.17 13.52
C MET A 32 -0.30 0.97 13.67
N VAL A 33 0.24 1.42 12.54
CA VAL A 33 1.41 2.30 12.48
C VAL A 33 1.06 3.57 11.72
N GLN A 34 1.70 4.66 12.12
CA GLN A 34 1.67 5.91 11.37
C GLN A 34 2.82 5.92 10.38
N VAL A 35 2.49 6.05 9.10
CA VAL A 35 3.48 6.13 8.01
C VAL A 35 3.54 7.57 7.53
N PHE A 36 4.76 8.02 7.25
CA PHE A 36 5.08 9.35 6.76
C PHE A 36 5.48 9.23 5.29
N ASP A 37 4.60 9.68 4.39
CA ASP A 37 4.88 9.77 2.96
C ASP A 37 5.46 11.14 2.67
N TRP A 38 6.65 11.13 2.07
CA TRP A 38 7.43 12.32 1.85
C TRP A 38 7.74 12.50 0.38
N ASN A 39 7.77 13.77 -0.03
CA ASN A 39 8.15 14.21 -1.35
C ASN A 39 9.03 15.46 -1.21
N VAL A 40 10.10 15.52 -2.00
CA VAL A 40 10.94 16.71 -2.11
C VAL A 40 11.20 16.99 -3.59
N THR A 41 10.91 18.22 -4.01
CA THR A 41 11.24 18.73 -5.34
C THR A 41 12.42 19.68 -5.20
N THR A 42 13.44 19.44 -6.01
CA THR A 42 14.65 20.24 -6.09
C THR A 42 14.76 20.91 -7.45
N ASN A 43 15.79 21.73 -7.62
CA ASN A 43 16.15 22.29 -8.92
C ASN A 43 16.63 21.24 -9.95
N LYS A 44 16.82 19.97 -9.56
CA LYS A 44 17.26 18.90 -10.48
C LYS A 44 16.22 17.80 -10.68
N SER A 45 15.48 17.42 -9.64
CA SER A 45 14.54 16.30 -9.70
C SER A 45 13.47 16.36 -8.61
N THR A 46 12.58 15.37 -8.61
CA THR A 46 11.64 15.12 -7.53
C THR A 46 11.88 13.71 -6.99
N TYR A 47 12.00 13.62 -5.67
CA TYR A 47 12.18 12.38 -4.94
C TYR A 47 10.99 12.13 -4.02
N SER A 48 10.64 10.87 -3.84
CA SER A 48 9.59 10.47 -2.91
C SER A 48 9.90 9.15 -2.24
N GLY A 49 9.26 8.91 -1.11
CA GLY A 49 9.39 7.68 -0.35
C GLY A 49 8.53 7.71 0.90
N THR A 50 8.61 6.64 1.70
CA THR A 50 7.88 6.57 2.96
C THR A 50 8.80 6.24 4.12
N SER A 51 8.35 6.53 5.34
CA SER A 51 9.11 6.29 6.57
C SER A 51 8.18 6.05 7.75
N LEU A 52 8.62 5.23 8.71
CA LEU A 52 7.83 4.89 9.90
C LEU A 52 7.87 5.97 10.99
N ASN A 53 8.69 7.00 10.82
CA ASN A 53 8.71 8.16 11.70
C ASN A 53 9.20 9.41 10.95
N LEU A 54 8.88 10.58 11.52
CA LEU A 54 9.20 11.88 10.94
C LEU A 54 10.70 12.17 10.87
N GLU A 55 11.48 11.72 11.87
CA GLU A 55 12.94 11.91 11.88
C GLU A 55 13.59 11.21 10.68
N HIS A 56 13.21 9.96 10.42
CA HIS A 56 13.70 9.19 9.31
C HIS A 56 13.28 9.78 7.96
N ALA A 57 12.03 10.26 7.83
CA ALA A 57 11.58 10.98 6.63
C ALA A 57 12.47 12.21 6.35
N ASN A 58 12.73 13.02 7.39
CA ASN A 58 13.60 14.19 7.26
C ASN A 58 15.03 13.83 6.89
N LYS A 59 15.59 12.75 7.49
CA LYS A 59 16.91 12.24 7.15
C LYS A 59 16.98 11.80 5.68
N MET A 60 15.99 11.06 5.19
CA MET A 60 15.94 10.61 3.80
C MET A 60 15.86 11.78 2.83
N ILE A 61 15.01 12.78 3.11
CA ILE A 61 14.93 14.01 2.31
C ILE A 61 16.29 14.71 2.24
N ALA A 62 16.97 14.90 3.37
CA ALA A 62 18.27 15.55 3.41
C ALA A 62 19.34 14.79 2.62
N LEU A 63 19.30 13.46 2.65
CA LEU A 63 20.23 12.60 1.90
C LEU A 63 19.98 12.71 0.39
N VAL A 64 18.74 12.60 -0.06
CA VAL A 64 18.43 12.59 -1.51
C VAL A 64 18.55 13.97 -2.15
N SER A 65 18.35 15.04 -1.39
CA SER A 65 18.51 16.42 -1.87
C SER A 65 19.91 17.00 -1.64
N ALA A 66 20.89 16.19 -1.23
CA ALA A 66 22.22 16.67 -0.89
C ALA A 66 22.91 17.31 -2.11
N GLY A 67 23.35 18.57 -1.97
CA GLY A 67 23.98 19.31 -3.07
C GLY A 67 23.01 19.83 -4.14
N GLU A 68 21.70 19.84 -3.84
CA GLU A 68 20.65 20.41 -4.67
C GLU A 68 19.90 21.52 -3.93
N VAL A 69 19.27 22.44 -4.67
CA VAL A 69 18.42 23.49 -4.08
C VAL A 69 17.01 22.92 -3.92
N VAL A 70 16.54 22.81 -2.68
CA VAL A 70 15.17 22.38 -2.38
C VAL A 70 14.20 23.51 -2.73
N LEU A 71 13.23 23.20 -3.60
CA LEU A 71 12.18 24.13 -4.03
C LEU A 71 10.88 23.88 -3.24
N GLU A 72 10.55 22.62 -3.01
CA GLU A 72 9.36 22.21 -2.26
C GLU A 72 9.66 20.97 -1.43
N LYS A 73 9.05 20.90 -0.25
CA LYS A 73 9.10 19.74 0.64
C LYS A 73 7.71 19.50 1.21
N LYS A 74 7.24 18.26 1.08
CA LYS A 74 5.96 17.81 1.62
C LYS A 74 6.14 16.53 2.40
N ILE A 75 5.60 16.48 3.62
CA ILE A 75 5.50 15.26 4.41
C ILE A 75 4.06 15.17 4.90
N GLU A 76 3.37 14.10 4.52
CA GLU A 76 2.05 13.77 5.05
C GLU A 76 2.14 12.50 5.88
N SER A 77 1.17 12.31 6.77
CA SER A 77 1.06 11.07 7.54
C SER A 77 -0.32 10.45 7.41
N PHE A 78 -0.36 9.13 7.52
CA PHE A 78 -1.58 8.33 7.49
C PHE A 78 -1.38 7.04 8.28
N TYR A 79 -2.48 6.42 8.70
CA TYR A 79 -2.45 5.15 9.41
C TYR A 79 -2.58 3.97 8.45
N MET A 80 -1.91 2.87 8.80
CA MET A 80 -2.06 1.58 8.13
C MET A 80 -1.66 0.42 9.06
N LEU A 81 -1.90 -0.81 8.63
CA LEU A 81 -1.43 -1.98 9.36
C LEU A 81 0.08 -2.16 9.20
N ASN A 82 0.76 -2.54 10.28
CA ASN A 82 2.21 -2.69 10.32
C ASN A 82 2.75 -3.64 9.22
N TYR A 83 2.11 -4.78 9.02
CA TYR A 83 2.49 -5.76 8.00
C TYR A 83 2.21 -5.29 6.57
N GLU A 84 1.36 -4.27 6.40
CA GLU A 84 1.09 -3.65 5.10
C GLU A 84 2.01 -2.45 4.84
N ALA A 85 2.66 -1.91 5.86
CA ALA A 85 3.43 -0.66 5.78
C ALA A 85 4.67 -0.74 4.88
N GLU A 86 5.18 -1.94 4.66
CA GLU A 86 6.36 -2.19 3.83
C GLU A 86 6.05 -2.30 2.33
N ASP A 87 4.78 -2.50 1.94
CA ASP A 87 4.37 -2.66 0.54
C ASP A 87 3.33 -1.60 0.12
N ASN A 88 3.79 -0.65 -0.68
CA ASN A 88 2.95 0.43 -1.22
C ASN A 88 1.79 -0.07 -2.09
N SER A 89 1.86 -1.30 -2.63
CA SER A 89 0.77 -1.88 -3.43
C SER A 89 -0.49 -2.15 -2.60
N ASN A 90 -0.36 -2.20 -1.26
CA ASN A 90 -1.47 -2.39 -0.33
C ASN A 90 -2.24 -1.09 -0.02
N ARG A 91 -1.84 0.06 -0.59
CA ARG A 91 -2.54 1.34 -0.40
C ARG A 91 -3.72 1.50 -1.36
N LEU A 92 -4.64 0.54 -1.32
CA LEU A 92 -5.75 0.43 -2.26
C LEU A 92 -6.98 1.20 -1.80
N TYR A 93 -7.35 1.11 -0.53
CA TYR A 93 -8.53 1.78 -0.01
C TYR A 93 -8.09 2.94 0.87
N PHE A 94 -8.29 4.15 0.37
CA PHE A 94 -8.13 5.35 1.16
C PHE A 94 -9.36 5.55 2.05
N TRP A 95 -9.13 5.90 3.30
CA TRP A 95 -10.21 6.18 4.23
C TRP A 95 -9.91 7.39 5.10
N GLU A 96 -10.97 8.10 5.46
CA GLU A 96 -10.94 9.21 6.41
C GLU A 96 -12.13 9.09 7.36
N VAL A 97 -11.92 9.50 8.61
CA VAL A 97 -12.98 9.59 9.63
C VAL A 97 -12.80 10.86 10.44
N GLU A 98 -13.90 11.55 10.66
CA GLU A 98 -14.02 12.64 11.62
C GLU A 98 -14.96 12.20 12.74
N SER A 99 -14.59 12.53 13.97
CA SER A 99 -15.33 12.23 15.18
C SER A 99 -15.40 13.44 16.09
N THR A 100 -16.07 13.28 17.23
CA THR A 100 -16.10 14.29 18.30
C THR A 100 -14.73 14.68 18.85
N TYR A 101 -13.70 13.84 18.70
CA TYR A 101 -12.37 14.10 19.26
C TYR A 101 -11.28 14.35 18.21
N GLY A 102 -11.60 14.25 16.92
CA GLY A 102 -10.69 14.70 15.90
C GLY A 102 -10.89 14.02 14.55
N TYR A 103 -9.80 13.99 13.80
CA TYR A 103 -9.77 13.54 12.41
C TYR A 103 -8.61 12.56 12.21
N ALA A 104 -8.86 11.50 11.44
CA ALA A 104 -7.84 10.53 11.05
C ALA A 104 -8.03 10.10 9.60
N LYS A 105 -6.91 9.79 8.94
CA LYS A 105 -6.87 9.25 7.58
C LYS A 105 -5.89 8.10 7.46
N GLY A 106 -6.13 7.22 6.49
CA GLY A 106 -5.35 6.00 6.34
C GLY A 106 -5.53 5.30 5.01
N PHE A 107 -4.76 4.22 4.87
CA PHE A 107 -4.90 3.26 3.78
C PHE A 107 -5.09 1.85 4.33
N SER A 108 -5.82 1.03 3.57
CA SER A 108 -5.99 -0.40 3.81
C SER A 108 -5.96 -1.18 2.50
N SER A 109 -5.65 -2.47 2.57
CA SER A 109 -5.65 -3.37 1.41
C SER A 109 -7.06 -3.75 0.93
N SER A 110 -8.07 -3.66 1.80
CA SER A 110 -9.47 -3.96 1.49
C SER A 110 -10.46 -2.94 2.09
N GLU A 111 -11.69 -2.90 1.57
CA GLU A 111 -12.77 -2.08 2.13
C GLU A 111 -13.15 -2.53 3.55
N ASP A 112 -13.17 -3.85 3.80
CA ASP A 112 -13.45 -4.41 5.11
C ASP A 112 -12.41 -3.98 6.15
N ASP A 113 -11.14 -3.96 5.77
CA ASP A 113 -10.07 -3.51 6.65
C ASP A 113 -10.12 -1.99 6.85
N ALA A 114 -10.47 -1.20 5.83
CA ALA A 114 -10.74 0.24 5.99
C ALA A 114 -11.87 0.49 7.00
N ASN A 115 -12.96 -0.27 6.92
CA ASN A 115 -14.06 -0.22 7.87
C ASN A 115 -13.62 -0.57 9.30
N ARG A 116 -12.83 -1.65 9.47
CA ARG A 116 -12.30 -2.06 10.77
C ARG A 116 -11.36 -1.00 11.36
N MET A 117 -10.48 -0.43 10.55
CA MET A 117 -9.55 0.62 10.98
C MET A 117 -10.29 1.86 11.50
N ILE A 118 -11.33 2.30 10.78
CA ILE A 118 -12.19 3.41 11.23
C ILE A 118 -12.86 3.07 12.57
N GLN A 119 -13.42 1.87 12.71
CA GLN A 119 -14.07 1.45 13.95
C GLN A 119 -13.12 1.42 15.14
N LEU A 120 -11.87 1.00 14.92
CA LEU A 120 -10.85 0.94 15.97
C LEU A 120 -10.37 2.34 16.39
N ILE A 121 -10.19 3.26 15.43
CA ILE A 121 -9.78 4.63 15.73
C ILE A 121 -10.89 5.38 16.47
N ALA A 122 -12.12 5.33 15.97
CA ALA A 122 -13.25 6.08 16.51
C ALA A 122 -13.98 5.33 17.67
N LYS A 123 -13.38 4.28 18.23
CA LYS A 123 -14.03 3.46 19.25
C LYS A 123 -14.35 4.29 20.50
N GLY A 124 -15.64 4.41 20.82
CA GLY A 124 -16.11 5.20 21.96
C GLY A 124 -16.38 6.67 21.64
N GLU A 125 -16.29 7.05 20.37
CA GLU A 125 -16.51 8.41 19.87
C GLU A 125 -17.74 8.46 18.96
N ILE A 126 -18.34 9.64 18.79
CA ILE A 126 -19.43 9.82 17.83
C ILE A 126 -18.78 10.19 16.49
N VAL A 127 -18.94 9.32 15.49
CA VAL A 127 -18.47 9.58 14.11
C VAL A 127 -19.38 10.62 13.47
N THR A 128 -18.80 11.75 13.08
CA THR A 128 -19.51 12.86 12.41
C THR A 128 -19.45 12.72 10.90
N SER A 129 -18.33 12.22 10.35
CA SER A 129 -18.17 11.96 8.93
C SER A 129 -17.26 10.76 8.66
N LYS A 130 -17.49 10.09 7.53
CA LYS A 130 -16.73 8.93 7.09
C LYS A 130 -16.66 8.89 5.57
N VAL A 131 -15.45 8.66 5.04
CA VAL A 131 -15.20 8.49 3.62
C VAL A 131 -14.34 7.25 3.40
N ILE A 132 -14.69 6.41 2.42
CA ILE A 132 -13.85 5.32 1.91
C ILE A 132 -13.86 5.41 0.39
N ILE A 133 -12.67 5.44 -0.21
CA ILE A 133 -12.47 5.55 -1.66
C ILE A 133 -11.45 4.49 -2.10
N SER A 134 -11.83 3.66 -3.06
CA SER A 134 -10.88 2.73 -3.70
C SER A 134 -10.00 3.45 -4.73
N GLY A 135 -8.70 3.28 -4.63
CA GLY A 135 -7.70 3.65 -5.62
C GLY A 135 -7.35 2.47 -6.53
N VAL A 136 -7.31 2.70 -7.84
CA VAL A 136 -6.70 1.74 -8.77
C VAL A 136 -5.20 2.00 -8.79
N VAL A 137 -4.39 1.12 -8.21
CA VAL A 137 -2.94 1.13 -8.44
C VAL A 137 -2.72 0.75 -9.91
N LYS A 138 -2.50 1.74 -10.78
CA LYS A 138 -2.02 1.49 -12.14
C LYS A 138 -0.60 0.93 -12.04
N GLY A 139 -0.49 -0.37 -11.84
CA GLY A 139 0.78 -1.09 -11.98
C GLY A 139 1.33 -0.79 -13.37
N THR A 140 2.48 -0.14 -13.45
CA THR A 140 3.20 0.00 -14.71
C THR A 140 3.52 -1.41 -15.20
N PRO A 141 3.06 -1.83 -16.40
CA PRO A 141 3.36 -3.17 -16.88
C PRO A 141 4.88 -3.31 -17.02
N ARG A 142 5.47 -4.22 -16.25
CA ARG A 142 6.84 -4.70 -16.50
C ARG A 142 6.87 -5.22 -17.93
N LYS A 143 7.47 -4.45 -18.86
CA LYS A 143 7.75 -4.92 -20.21
C LYS A 143 8.60 -6.19 -20.07
N LYS A 144 8.02 -7.35 -20.37
CA LYS A 144 8.81 -8.58 -20.50
C LYS A 144 9.83 -8.32 -21.61
N ALA A 145 11.11 -8.29 -21.25
CA ALA A 145 12.19 -8.22 -22.21
C ALA A 145 12.06 -9.43 -23.14
N ARG A 146 11.70 -9.16 -24.40
CA ARG A 146 11.63 -10.16 -25.46
C ARG A 146 13.07 -10.52 -25.81
N VAL A 147 13.56 -11.62 -25.25
CA VAL A 147 14.82 -12.24 -25.70
C VAL A 147 14.58 -12.68 -27.14
N LYS A 148 15.21 -11.98 -28.09
CA LYS A 148 15.30 -12.43 -29.48
C LYS A 148 16.26 -13.63 -29.49
N LYS A 149 15.74 -14.79 -29.88
CA LYS A 149 16.55 -15.90 -30.39
C LYS A 149 16.74 -15.68 -31.89
#